data_AF-A0A523RRC9-F1
#
_entry.id   AF-A0A523RRC9-F1
#
_cell.length_a   1.000
_cell.length_b   1.000
_cell.length_c   1.000
_cell.angle_alpha   90.00
_cell.angle_beta   90.00
_cell.angle_gamma   90.00
#
_symmetry.space_group_name_H-M   'P 1'
#
loop_
_entity.id
_entity.type
_entity.pdbx_description
1 polymer ?
#
loop_
_entity_poly.entity_id
_entity_poly.type
_entity_poly.pdbx_seq_one_letter_code
_entity_poly.pdbx_strand_id
1 'polypeptide(L)'
;MKKQAIIIIVIIVIGLVGFGLIQGGLVVDLFPFDTEGRYDSSELNDMGVIYANRSDIESYNEGYSESDSCPWGFIHNGIDFFYFNNSDVIAGAPGLVERIDLNDWGPEAAHRYTINVEIKFNYTVSLWYGFEPWTNSTLAQAQQVAMFNFEVGTWVAKGDVIAKFLAKAGSAHIHFGVVQEGEWRDPTLYMSNSSYDELQEMIWDFHPSWSISYP
;
A
#
# COMPACT_ATOMS: atom_id res chain seq x y z
N MET A 1 35.31 -25.14 -39.91
CA MET A 1 34.51 -25.98 -38.99
C MET A 1 34.73 -25.68 -37.50
N LYS A 2 35.93 -25.36 -37.01
CA LYS A 2 36.17 -25.15 -35.56
C LYS A 2 35.53 -23.88 -34.95
N LYS A 3 35.41 -22.77 -35.69
CA LYS A 3 34.85 -21.50 -35.18
C LYS A 3 33.33 -21.52 -35.00
N GLN A 4 32.60 -22.18 -35.91
CA GLN A 4 31.14 -22.29 -35.84
C GLN A 4 30.69 -23.18 -34.68
N ALA A 5 31.43 -24.25 -34.38
CA ALA A 5 31.15 -25.10 -33.23
C ALA A 5 31.31 -24.36 -31.89
N ILE A 6 32.31 -23.47 -31.77
CA ILE A 6 32.53 -22.66 -30.56
C ILE A 6 31.39 -21.66 -30.35
N ILE A 7 30.92 -21.00 -31.41
CA ILE A 7 29.81 -20.04 -31.33
C ILE A 7 28.51 -20.72 -30.87
N ILE A 8 28.23 -21.91 -31.40
CA ILE A 8 27.03 -22.68 -31.01
C ILE A 8 27.11 -23.09 -29.53
N ILE A 9 28.28 -23.51 -29.06
CA ILE A 9 28.48 -23.87 -27.64
C ILE A 9 28.26 -22.66 -26.73
N VAL A 10 28.76 -21.47 -27.09
CA VAL A 10 28.57 -20.25 -26.30
C VAL A 10 27.10 -19.85 -26.24
N ILE A 11 26.36 -19.93 -27.34
CA ILE A 11 24.92 -19.62 -27.38
C ILE A 11 24.13 -20.60 -26.50
N ILE A 12 24.46 -21.88 -26.56
CA ILE A 12 23.80 -22.91 -25.73
C ILE A 12 24.10 -22.67 -24.25
N VAL A 13 25.35 -22.33 -23.89
CA VAL A 13 25.72 -22.07 -22.49
C VAL A 13 25.03 -20.81 -21.96
N ILE A 14 24.96 -19.73 -22.74
CA ILE A 14 24.22 -18.51 -22.35
C ILE A 14 22.72 -18.81 -22.21
N GLY A 15 22.15 -19.58 -23.14
CA GLY A 15 20.74 -19.98 -23.09
C GLY A 15 20.41 -20.85 -21.88
N LEU A 16 21.28 -21.80 -21.53
CA LEU A 16 21.09 -22.67 -20.36
C LEU A 16 21.29 -21.94 -19.04
N VAL A 17 22.26 -21.02 -18.96
CA VAL A 17 22.45 -20.16 -17.78
C VAL A 17 21.27 -19.21 -17.60
N GLY A 18 20.81 -18.56 -18.68
CA GLY A 18 19.63 -17.71 -18.65
C GLY A 18 18.36 -18.46 -18.26
N PHE A 19 18.15 -19.67 -18.81
CA PHE A 19 17.01 -20.51 -18.45
C PHE A 19 17.08 -21.02 -17.00
N GLY A 20 18.27 -21.36 -16.50
CA GLY A 20 18.49 -21.79 -15.12
C GLY A 20 18.23 -20.68 -14.10
N LEU A 21 18.58 -19.43 -14.42
CA LEU A 21 18.30 -18.26 -13.58
C LEU A 21 16.79 -17.96 -13.51
N ILE A 22 16.08 -18.06 -14.65
CA ILE A 22 14.63 -17.85 -14.74
C ILE A 22 13.85 -18.95 -13.97
N GLN A 23 14.26 -20.21 -14.09
CA GLN A 23 13.58 -21.33 -13.43
C GLN A 23 13.92 -21.45 -11.93
N GLY A 24 15.05 -20.91 -11.49
CA GLY A 24 15.50 -20.96 -10.10
C GLY A 24 14.90 -19.90 -9.18
N GLY A 25 13.92 -19.10 -9.65
CA GLY A 25 13.35 -17.99 -8.89
C GLY A 25 14.32 -16.80 -8.70
N LEU A 26 15.51 -16.87 -9.29
CA LEU A 26 16.46 -15.76 -9.40
C LEU A 26 16.09 -14.91 -10.62
N VAL A 27 14.86 -14.39 -10.63
CA VAL A 27 14.62 -13.11 -11.30
C VAL A 27 15.29 -12.09 -10.40
N VAL A 28 16.61 -11.92 -10.59
CA VAL A 28 17.23 -10.65 -10.22
C VAL A 28 16.39 -9.63 -10.98
N ASP A 29 15.76 -8.68 -10.28
CA ASP A 29 15.19 -7.50 -10.90
C ASP A 29 16.33 -6.80 -11.64
N LEU A 30 16.54 -7.22 -12.90
CA LEU A 30 17.65 -6.80 -13.75
C LEU A 30 17.49 -5.33 -14.17
N PHE A 31 16.37 -4.73 -13.83
CA PHE A 31 16.06 -3.34 -14.04
C PHE A 31 15.81 -2.69 -12.68
N PRO A 32 16.61 -1.67 -12.29
CA PRO A 32 16.28 -0.88 -11.12
C PRO A 32 14.90 -0.26 -11.32
N PHE A 33 14.15 -0.08 -10.22
CA PHE A 33 12.92 0.70 -10.26
C PHE A 33 13.22 2.07 -10.86
N ASP A 34 12.57 2.40 -11.97
CA ASP A 34 12.76 3.63 -12.72
C ASP A 34 11.47 4.44 -12.68
N THR A 35 11.55 5.67 -12.16
CA THR A 35 10.40 6.59 -12.12
C THR A 35 10.07 7.20 -13.47
N GLU A 36 10.87 6.95 -14.52
CA GLU A 36 10.77 7.59 -15.82
C GLU A 36 10.85 9.13 -15.73
N GLY A 37 11.50 9.64 -14.68
CA GLY A 37 11.60 11.06 -14.38
C GLY A 37 10.33 11.70 -13.80
N ARG A 38 9.38 10.91 -13.31
CA ARG A 38 8.10 11.40 -12.76
C ARG A 38 8.25 12.10 -11.41
N TYR A 39 9.20 11.67 -10.59
CA TYR A 39 9.53 12.24 -9.28
C TYR A 39 10.92 11.80 -8.82
N ASP A 40 11.43 12.47 -7.79
CA ASP A 40 12.65 12.06 -7.08
C ASP A 40 12.34 10.89 -6.13
N SER A 41 12.85 9.71 -6.46
CA SER A 41 12.63 8.47 -5.70
C SER A 41 13.75 8.15 -4.70
N SER A 42 14.67 9.08 -4.44
CA SER A 42 15.81 8.83 -3.56
C SER A 42 15.40 8.64 -2.10
N GLU A 43 14.39 9.40 -1.64
CA GLU A 43 13.88 9.37 -0.28
C GLU A 43 12.39 9.76 -0.27
N LEU A 44 11.56 9.00 0.43
CA LEU A 44 10.17 9.40 0.69
C LEU A 44 10.13 10.21 1.98
N ASN A 45 10.08 11.54 1.86
CA ASN A 45 10.03 12.49 2.98
C ASN A 45 8.92 13.55 2.83
N ASP A 46 8.02 13.35 1.86
CA ASP A 46 6.87 14.23 1.61
C ASP A 46 5.59 13.39 1.43
N MET A 47 5.39 12.33 2.23
CA MET A 47 4.13 11.58 2.21
C MET A 47 2.98 12.44 2.79
N GLY A 48 1.83 12.36 2.13
CA GLY A 48 0.55 13.00 2.50
C GLY A 48 -0.36 12.11 3.32
N VAL A 49 -1.50 12.68 3.75
CA VAL A 49 -2.66 11.90 4.19
C VAL A 49 -3.33 11.20 3.01
N ILE A 50 -4.19 10.21 3.29
CA ILE A 50 -4.85 9.41 2.26
C ILE A 50 -6.33 9.77 2.03
N TYR A 51 -6.83 10.82 2.68
CA TYR A 51 -8.18 11.37 2.48
C TYR A 51 -8.14 12.72 1.78
N ALA A 52 -9.14 12.99 0.94
CA ALA A 52 -9.27 14.29 0.29
C ALA A 52 -9.78 15.38 1.25
N ASN A 53 -10.73 15.04 2.13
CA ASN A 53 -11.27 15.95 3.13
C ASN A 53 -11.36 15.26 4.48
N ARG A 54 -11.06 16.00 5.56
CA ARG A 54 -11.20 15.49 6.93
C ARG A 54 -12.62 15.02 7.25
N SER A 55 -13.63 15.66 6.66
CA SER A 55 -15.04 15.29 6.80
C SER A 55 -15.41 13.94 6.19
N ASP A 56 -14.52 13.32 5.42
CA ASP A 56 -14.71 12.01 4.81
C ASP A 56 -14.42 10.87 5.81
N ILE A 57 -13.80 11.19 6.95
CA ILE A 57 -13.48 10.29 8.06
C ILE A 57 -14.65 10.25 9.05
N GLU A 58 -15.19 9.05 9.28
CA GLU A 58 -16.27 8.75 10.21
C GLU A 58 -15.76 8.61 11.66
N SER A 59 -14.62 7.94 11.84
CA SER A 59 -13.99 7.75 13.14
C SER A 59 -12.49 7.48 13.02
N TYR A 60 -11.79 7.51 14.15
CA TYR A 60 -10.41 7.06 14.26
C TYR A 60 -10.30 6.14 15.47
N ASN A 61 -9.87 4.88 15.26
CA ASN A 61 -9.86 3.89 16.34
C ASN A 61 -8.46 3.36 16.64
N GLU A 62 -7.58 3.30 15.64
CA GLU A 62 -6.22 2.80 15.81
C GLU A 62 -5.22 3.44 14.82
N GLY A 63 -4.01 3.68 15.33
CA GLY A 63 -2.84 4.21 14.60
C GLY A 63 -1.67 3.24 14.67
N TYR A 64 -0.45 3.70 14.39
CA TYR A 64 0.72 2.82 14.43
C TYR A 64 1.19 2.60 15.87
N SER A 65 1.53 1.35 16.23
CA SER A 65 2.16 1.02 17.50
C SER A 65 3.12 -0.16 17.43
N GLU A 66 4.21 -0.08 18.21
CA GLU A 66 5.17 -1.18 18.40
C GLU A 66 4.91 -1.98 19.69
N SER A 67 3.94 -1.53 20.50
CA SER A 67 3.55 -2.18 21.76
C SER A 67 2.04 -2.10 22.02
N ASP A 68 1.58 -2.81 23.06
CA ASP A 68 0.22 -2.70 23.60
C ASP A 68 0.01 -1.47 24.51
N SER A 69 1.07 -0.67 24.72
CA SER A 69 1.05 0.54 25.54
C SER A 69 0.57 1.76 24.75
N CYS A 70 -0.53 1.59 24.05
CA CYS A 70 -1.19 2.57 23.18
C CYS A 70 -2.72 2.57 23.46
N PRO A 71 -3.47 3.59 23.01
CA PRO A 71 -4.89 3.69 23.33
C PRO A 71 -5.78 2.53 22.86
N TRP A 72 -5.41 1.85 21.77
CA TRP A 72 -6.13 0.67 21.25
C TRP A 72 -5.66 -0.65 21.88
N GLY A 73 -4.55 -0.67 22.61
CA GLY A 73 -4.16 -1.79 23.46
C GLY A 73 -3.56 -3.01 22.74
N PHE A 74 -3.06 -2.86 21.51
CA PHE A 74 -2.36 -3.90 20.77
C PHE A 74 -1.36 -3.31 19.76
N ILE A 75 -0.43 -4.15 19.28
CA ILE A 75 0.54 -3.77 18.23
C ILE A 75 -0.18 -3.62 16.90
N HIS A 76 0.00 -2.47 16.24
CA HIS A 76 -0.63 -2.17 14.97
C HIS A 76 0.38 -1.57 13.99
N ASN A 77 0.57 -2.21 12.83
CA ASN A 77 1.65 -1.92 11.88
C ASN A 77 1.28 -0.87 10.82
N GLY A 78 0.22 -0.10 11.05
CA GLY A 78 -0.30 0.89 10.12
C GLY A 78 -1.23 1.88 10.81
N ILE A 79 -2.09 2.53 10.04
CA ILE A 79 -3.09 3.49 10.50
C ILE A 79 -4.42 3.11 9.86
N ASP A 80 -5.47 3.00 10.65
CA ASP A 80 -6.79 2.64 10.13
C ASP A 80 -7.67 3.89 9.99
N PHE A 81 -8.02 4.17 8.74
CA PHE A 81 -8.89 5.29 8.39
C PHE A 81 -10.32 4.77 8.21
N PHE A 82 -11.21 5.09 9.14
CA PHE A 82 -12.62 4.71 9.04
C PHE A 82 -13.35 5.78 8.23
N TYR A 83 -13.61 5.50 6.96
CA TYR A 83 -14.26 6.43 6.05
C TYR A 83 -15.78 6.27 6.04
N PHE A 84 -16.49 7.37 5.81
CA PHE A 84 -17.85 7.27 5.31
C PHE A 84 -17.90 6.50 3.97
N ASN A 85 -19.01 5.82 3.73
CA ASN A 85 -19.21 5.10 2.48
C ASN A 85 -19.17 6.06 1.27
N ASN A 86 -18.47 5.67 0.21
CA ASN A 86 -18.27 6.41 -1.04
C ASN A 86 -17.40 7.67 -0.91
N SER A 87 -16.59 7.77 0.14
CA SER A 87 -15.53 8.78 0.27
C SER A 87 -14.38 8.55 -0.73
N ASP A 88 -13.71 9.64 -1.12
CA ASP A 88 -12.49 9.58 -1.93
C ASP A 88 -11.29 9.14 -1.10
N VAL A 89 -10.53 8.20 -1.66
CA VAL A 89 -9.22 7.77 -1.16
C VAL A 89 -8.18 8.27 -2.13
N ILE A 90 -7.18 8.98 -1.64
CA ILE A 90 -6.12 9.57 -2.44
C ILE A 90 -4.78 8.87 -2.18
N ALA A 91 -3.89 8.90 -3.17
CA ALA A 91 -2.51 8.43 -3.01
C ALA A 91 -1.74 9.37 -2.07
N GLY A 92 -1.17 8.83 -0.98
CA GLY A 92 -0.33 9.57 -0.05
C GLY A 92 1.03 9.96 -0.64
N ALA A 93 1.52 9.29 -1.67
CA ALA A 93 2.79 9.57 -2.33
C ALA A 93 2.70 9.22 -3.83
N PRO A 94 3.56 9.78 -4.69
CA PRO A 94 3.65 9.30 -6.06
C PRO A 94 4.20 7.87 -6.09
N GLY A 95 3.82 7.10 -7.10
CA GLY A 95 4.29 5.72 -7.20
C GLY A 95 3.70 4.94 -8.36
N LEU A 96 4.23 3.74 -8.55
CA LEU A 96 3.71 2.75 -9.48
C LEU A 96 2.79 1.80 -8.70
N VAL A 97 1.56 1.61 -9.17
CA VAL A 97 0.69 0.53 -8.65
C VAL A 97 1.32 -0.80 -9.06
N GLU A 98 2.00 -1.47 -8.14
CA GLU A 98 2.72 -2.72 -8.40
C GLU A 98 1.80 -3.93 -8.21
N ARG A 99 0.86 -3.84 -7.26
CA ARG A 99 -0.02 -4.97 -6.92
C ARG A 99 -1.42 -4.54 -6.51
N ILE A 100 -2.39 -5.36 -6.89
CA ILE A 100 -3.77 -5.32 -6.42
C ILE A 100 -4.17 -6.77 -6.11
N ASP A 101 -4.20 -7.13 -4.83
CA ASP A 101 -4.53 -8.48 -4.38
C ASP A 101 -5.89 -8.52 -3.71
N LEU A 102 -6.70 -9.50 -4.08
CA LEU A 102 -7.89 -9.87 -3.32
C LEU A 102 -7.54 -10.98 -2.34
N ASN A 103 -7.66 -10.70 -1.05
CA ASN A 103 -7.58 -11.72 -0.01
C ASN A 103 -8.98 -12.20 0.37
N ASP A 104 -9.11 -13.52 0.52
CA ASP A 104 -10.29 -14.20 1.05
C ASP A 104 -9.89 -15.00 2.29
N TRP A 105 -10.18 -14.46 3.48
CA TRP A 105 -9.89 -15.07 4.78
C TRP A 105 -10.82 -16.25 5.14
N GLY A 106 -11.75 -16.61 4.24
CA GLY A 106 -12.68 -17.71 4.41
C GLY A 106 -14.06 -17.28 4.94
N PRO A 107 -15.07 -18.15 4.80
CA PRO A 107 -16.47 -17.83 5.09
C PRO A 107 -16.76 -17.48 6.55
N GLU A 108 -15.92 -17.92 7.48
CA GLU A 108 -16.08 -17.70 8.93
C GLU A 108 -15.46 -16.38 9.41
N ALA A 109 -14.61 -15.74 8.61
CA ALA A 109 -14.02 -14.45 8.95
C ALA A 109 -15.10 -13.36 8.86
N ALA A 110 -15.15 -12.44 9.82
CA ALA A 110 -16.09 -11.30 9.80
C ALA A 110 -15.73 -10.26 8.73
N HIS A 111 -14.44 -10.18 8.39
CA HIS A 111 -13.86 -9.33 7.35
C HIS A 111 -13.28 -10.19 6.22
N ARG A 112 -14.08 -11.16 5.74
CA ARG A 112 -13.60 -12.16 4.78
C ARG A 112 -12.80 -11.58 3.62
N TYR A 113 -13.25 -10.45 3.06
CA TYR A 113 -12.62 -9.83 1.90
C TYR A 113 -11.84 -8.58 2.28
N THR A 114 -10.56 -8.57 1.91
CA THR A 114 -9.73 -7.36 1.88
C THR A 114 -9.10 -7.22 0.49
N ILE A 115 -8.99 -5.99 -0.01
CA ILE A 115 -8.34 -5.71 -1.29
C ILE A 115 -7.10 -4.88 -0.99
N ASN A 116 -5.92 -5.47 -1.17
CA ASN A 116 -4.65 -4.82 -0.89
C ASN A 116 -4.11 -4.18 -2.15
N VAL A 117 -3.77 -2.90 -2.07
CA VAL A 117 -3.12 -2.15 -3.13
C VAL A 117 -1.73 -1.77 -2.65
N GLU A 118 -0.71 -2.13 -3.43
CA GLU A 118 0.67 -1.69 -3.20
C GLU A 118 1.05 -0.64 -4.24
N ILE A 119 1.43 0.55 -3.77
CA ILE A 119 1.99 1.63 -4.56
C ILE A 119 3.47 1.74 -4.21
N LYS A 120 4.33 1.38 -5.17
CA LYS A 120 5.78 1.41 -5.01
C LYS A 120 6.34 2.80 -5.30
N PHE A 121 7.01 3.38 -4.31
CA PHE A 121 7.68 4.68 -4.44
C PHE A 121 9.11 4.52 -4.96
N ASN A 122 9.84 3.50 -4.49
CA ASN A 122 11.17 3.20 -5.01
C ASN A 122 11.49 1.70 -4.81
N TYR A 123 12.75 1.31 -5.00
CA TYR A 123 13.16 -0.09 -4.85
C TYR A 123 12.96 -0.66 -3.44
N THR A 124 12.98 0.20 -2.41
CA THR A 124 12.93 -0.21 -1.01
C THR A 124 11.65 0.17 -0.30
N VAL A 125 10.89 1.16 -0.77
CA VAL A 125 9.74 1.75 -0.08
C VAL A 125 8.45 1.58 -0.91
N SER A 126 7.43 1.03 -0.26
CA SER A 126 6.08 0.90 -0.79
C SER A 126 5.03 1.38 0.21
N LEU A 127 3.96 1.97 -0.30
CA LEU A 127 2.76 2.32 0.45
C LEU A 127 1.70 1.21 0.24
N TRP A 128 1.10 0.78 1.34
CA TRP A 128 0.11 -0.28 1.36
C TRP A 128 -1.25 0.26 1.77
N TYR A 129 -2.29 -0.09 1.00
CA TYR A 129 -3.68 0.26 1.25
C TYR A 129 -4.50 -1.02 1.29
N GLY A 130 -4.87 -1.47 2.48
CA GLY A 130 -5.83 -2.56 2.70
C GLY A 130 -7.24 -2.00 2.73
N PHE A 131 -8.00 -2.19 1.65
CA PHE A 131 -9.42 -1.84 1.61
C PHE A 131 -10.22 -2.93 2.31
N GLU A 132 -10.76 -2.62 3.48
CA GLU A 132 -11.50 -3.55 4.34
C GLU A 132 -12.97 -3.14 4.45
N PRO A 133 -13.82 -3.51 3.47
CA PRO A 133 -15.23 -3.14 3.47
C PRO A 133 -16.04 -3.79 4.62
N TRP A 134 -15.42 -4.72 5.36
CA TRP A 134 -16.01 -5.48 6.46
C TRP A 134 -17.27 -6.25 6.04
N THR A 135 -17.08 -7.18 5.11
CA THR A 135 -18.17 -7.92 4.47
C THR A 135 -17.81 -9.36 4.13
N ASN A 136 -18.82 -10.23 4.14
CA ASN A 136 -18.74 -11.62 3.66
C ASN A 136 -19.44 -11.80 2.31
N SER A 137 -19.87 -10.70 1.67
CA SER A 137 -20.55 -10.73 0.37
C SER A 137 -19.56 -10.60 -0.79
N THR A 138 -19.53 -11.61 -1.65
CA THR A 138 -18.78 -11.55 -2.94
C THR A 138 -19.23 -10.39 -3.82
N LEU A 139 -20.50 -9.99 -3.74
CA LEU A 139 -21.01 -8.84 -4.48
C LEU A 139 -20.42 -7.52 -3.96
N ALA A 140 -20.32 -7.37 -2.64
CA ALA A 140 -19.69 -6.19 -2.05
C ALA A 140 -18.18 -6.13 -2.35
N GLN A 141 -17.51 -7.28 -2.32
CA GLN A 141 -16.11 -7.40 -2.76
C GLN A 141 -15.93 -6.95 -4.21
N ALA A 142 -16.74 -7.47 -5.13
CA ALA A 142 -16.69 -7.06 -6.54
C ALA A 142 -17.02 -5.57 -6.72
N GLN A 143 -17.93 -5.03 -5.89
CA GLN A 143 -18.25 -3.61 -5.87
C GLN A 143 -17.04 -2.76 -5.45
N GLN A 144 -16.30 -3.15 -4.40
CA GLN A 144 -15.10 -2.42 -3.97
C GLN A 144 -14.01 -2.40 -5.05
N VAL A 145 -13.80 -3.52 -5.75
CA VAL A 145 -12.85 -3.59 -6.89
C VAL A 145 -13.29 -2.68 -8.04
N ALA A 146 -14.59 -2.64 -8.35
CA ALA A 146 -15.14 -1.77 -9.39
C ALA A 146 -15.10 -0.27 -9.03
N MET A 147 -14.77 0.08 -7.79
CA MET A 147 -14.63 1.45 -7.30
C MET A 147 -13.19 1.98 -7.42
N PHE A 148 -12.26 1.18 -7.96
CA PHE A 148 -10.91 1.63 -8.30
C PHE A 148 -10.90 2.25 -9.69
N ASN A 149 -10.08 3.29 -9.87
CA ASN A 149 -9.92 3.99 -11.16
C ASN A 149 -8.56 3.75 -11.83
N PHE A 150 -7.82 2.75 -11.35
CA PHE A 150 -6.49 2.37 -11.81
C PHE A 150 -6.36 0.85 -11.94
N GLU A 151 -5.28 0.43 -12.58
CA GLU A 151 -4.86 -0.97 -12.67
C GLU A 151 -3.37 -1.12 -12.34
N VAL A 152 -2.90 -2.35 -12.12
CA VAL A 152 -1.47 -2.63 -11.96
C VAL A 152 -0.69 -2.08 -13.15
N GLY A 153 0.41 -1.38 -12.88
CA GLY A 153 1.20 -0.65 -13.88
C GLY A 153 0.82 0.83 -14.03
N THR A 154 -0.25 1.29 -13.37
CA THR A 154 -0.63 2.71 -13.37
C THR A 154 0.32 3.52 -12.50
N TRP A 155 0.81 4.65 -13.01
CA TRP A 155 1.49 5.66 -12.21
C TRP A 155 0.47 6.60 -11.56
N VAL A 156 0.64 6.85 -10.27
CA VAL A 156 -0.17 7.82 -9.52
C VAL A 156 0.72 8.93 -8.97
N ALA A 157 0.17 10.13 -8.87
CA ALA A 157 0.76 11.26 -8.15
C ALA A 157 0.18 11.37 -6.73
N LYS A 158 0.92 11.99 -5.81
CA LYS A 158 0.40 12.36 -4.49
C LYS A 158 -0.85 13.23 -4.65
N GLY A 159 -1.93 12.85 -3.97
CA GLY A 159 -3.22 13.55 -4.04
C GLY A 159 -4.16 13.06 -5.15
N ASP A 160 -3.71 12.20 -6.07
CA ASP A 160 -4.61 11.59 -7.04
C ASP A 160 -5.64 10.73 -6.31
N VAL A 161 -6.92 10.88 -6.65
CA VAL A 161 -7.96 9.95 -6.21
C VAL A 161 -7.67 8.60 -6.85
N ILE A 162 -7.47 7.56 -6.05
CA ILE A 162 -7.18 6.19 -6.50
C ILE A 162 -8.43 5.31 -6.39
N ALA A 163 -9.31 5.60 -5.44
CA ALA A 163 -10.50 4.79 -5.23
C ALA A 163 -11.61 5.57 -4.54
N LYS A 164 -12.82 5.00 -4.63
CA LYS A 164 -13.87 5.25 -3.64
C LYS A 164 -13.85 4.14 -2.59
N PHE A 165 -14.13 4.47 -1.33
CA PHE A 165 -14.26 3.47 -0.27
C PHE A 165 -15.68 2.89 -0.17
N LEU A 166 -15.81 1.59 0.07
CA LEU A 166 -17.07 0.91 0.30
C LEU A 166 -17.18 0.48 1.78
N ALA A 167 -17.98 1.18 2.58
CA ALA A 167 -18.23 0.79 3.97
C ALA A 167 -19.50 -0.08 4.07
N LYS A 168 -19.38 -1.37 4.42
CA LYS A 168 -20.56 -2.26 4.61
C LYS A 168 -20.94 -2.50 6.07
N ALA A 169 -20.05 -2.27 7.01
CA ALA A 169 -20.32 -2.37 8.45
C ALA A 169 -19.47 -1.37 9.23
N GLY A 170 -19.77 -1.17 10.52
CA GLY A 170 -19.15 -0.13 11.35
C GLY A 170 -17.66 -0.32 11.68
N SER A 171 -17.07 -1.46 11.32
CA SER A 171 -15.61 -1.69 11.42
C SER A 171 -14.91 -1.58 10.06
N ALA A 172 -15.62 -1.14 9.01
CA ALA A 172 -15.02 -0.95 7.70
C ALA A 172 -14.06 0.23 7.72
N HIS A 173 -12.84 0.00 7.25
CA HIS A 173 -11.77 0.98 7.24
C HIS A 173 -10.81 0.73 6.07
N ILE A 174 -9.84 1.63 5.92
CA ILE A 174 -8.65 1.41 5.11
C ILE A 174 -7.46 1.29 6.05
N HIS A 175 -6.83 0.12 6.03
CA HIS A 175 -5.55 -0.09 6.70
C HIS A 175 -4.44 0.49 5.82
N PHE A 176 -3.74 1.52 6.30
CA PHE A 176 -2.68 2.18 5.58
C PHE A 176 -1.33 2.01 6.27
N GLY A 177 -0.30 1.63 5.54
CA GLY A 177 1.05 1.54 6.12
C GLY A 177 2.15 1.73 5.10
N VAL A 178 3.37 1.84 5.62
CA VAL A 178 4.59 1.94 4.82
C VAL A 178 5.45 0.72 5.08
N VAL A 179 5.90 0.09 4.01
CA VAL A 179 6.85 -1.02 4.06
C VAL A 179 8.16 -0.53 3.48
N GLN A 180 9.24 -0.63 4.27
CA GLN A 180 10.60 -0.35 3.83
C GLN A 180 11.48 -1.59 4.01
N GLU A 181 12.08 -2.05 2.91
CA GLU A 181 12.95 -3.23 2.87
C GLU A 181 12.26 -4.51 3.39
N GLY A 182 10.94 -4.61 3.15
CA GLY A 182 10.12 -5.75 3.58
C GLY A 182 9.61 -5.68 5.02
N GLU A 183 9.96 -4.62 5.76
CA GLU A 183 9.52 -4.40 7.14
C GLU A 183 8.49 -3.27 7.21
N TRP A 184 7.43 -3.45 8.01
CA TRP A 184 6.48 -2.38 8.32
C TRP A 184 7.15 -1.31 9.18
N ARG A 185 6.91 -0.05 8.85
CA ARG A 185 7.53 1.10 9.51
C ARG A 185 6.46 2.08 9.93
N ASP A 186 6.76 2.84 10.98
CA ASP A 186 5.96 3.98 11.41
C ASP A 186 5.76 4.94 10.22
N PRO A 187 4.51 5.12 9.73
CA PRO A 187 4.24 5.98 8.59
C PRO A 187 4.68 7.44 8.81
N THR A 188 4.73 7.90 10.07
CA THR A 188 5.10 9.29 10.40
C THR A 188 6.53 9.64 10.01
N LEU A 189 7.42 8.65 9.88
CA LEU A 189 8.81 8.85 9.45
C LEU A 189 8.94 9.35 8.01
N TYR A 190 7.89 9.17 7.20
CA TYR A 190 7.87 9.49 5.77
C TYR A 190 7.01 10.72 5.45
N MET A 191 6.25 11.20 6.42
CA MET A 191 5.29 12.29 6.23
C MET A 191 5.98 13.64 6.11
N SER A 192 5.38 14.52 5.29
CA SER A 192 5.70 15.94 5.38
C SER A 192 5.20 16.52 6.70
N ASN A 193 5.84 17.57 7.21
CA ASN A 193 5.40 18.25 8.44
C ASN A 193 3.92 18.68 8.36
N SER A 194 3.50 19.24 7.22
CA SER A 194 2.11 19.68 7.05
C SER A 194 1.11 18.51 7.06
N SER A 195 1.51 17.35 6.55
CA SER A 195 0.65 16.18 6.50
C SER A 195 0.60 15.48 7.85
N TYR A 196 1.72 15.48 8.59
CA TYR A 196 1.77 15.07 9.98
C TYR A 196 0.82 15.93 10.82
N ASP A 197 0.91 17.25 10.72
CA ASP A 197 0.06 18.18 11.46
C ASP A 197 -1.42 17.98 11.11
N GLU A 198 -1.76 17.85 9.82
CA GLU A 198 -3.14 17.57 9.38
C GLU A 198 -3.69 16.26 9.95
N LEU A 199 -2.89 15.19 9.92
CA LEU A 199 -3.29 13.90 10.48
C LEU A 199 -3.45 13.97 12.00
N GLN A 200 -2.54 14.64 12.69
CA GLN A 200 -2.60 14.80 14.13
C GLN A 200 -3.84 15.61 14.55
N GLU A 201 -4.15 16.67 13.83
CA GLU A 201 -5.37 17.46 14.06
C GLU A 201 -6.63 16.65 13.79
N MET A 202 -6.68 15.86 12.72
CA MET A 202 -7.81 14.97 12.45
C MET A 202 -8.03 13.97 13.59
N ILE A 203 -6.96 13.38 14.11
CA ILE A 203 -7.06 12.45 15.25
C ILE A 203 -7.61 13.18 16.47
N TRP A 204 -7.18 14.42 16.73
CA TRP A 204 -7.66 15.20 17.88
C TRP A 204 -9.13 15.63 17.78
N ASP A 205 -9.72 15.67 16.59
CA ASP A 205 -11.16 15.87 16.43
C ASP A 205 -11.97 14.71 17.05
N PHE A 206 -11.39 13.51 17.14
CA PHE A 206 -11.98 12.33 17.79
C PHE A 206 -11.43 12.06 19.19
N HIS A 207 -10.11 12.19 19.36
CA HIS A 207 -9.36 11.83 20.56
C HIS A 207 -8.29 12.89 20.88
N PRO A 208 -8.64 13.95 21.63
CA PRO A 208 -7.77 15.12 21.83
C PRO A 208 -6.40 14.90 22.49
N SER A 209 -6.14 13.71 23.03
CA SER A 209 -4.88 13.37 23.70
C SER A 209 -4.10 12.26 23.00
N TRP A 210 -4.55 11.80 21.84
CA TRP A 210 -3.89 10.73 21.12
C TRP A 210 -2.79 11.26 20.21
N SER A 211 -1.76 10.46 19.99
CA SER A 211 -0.71 10.67 19.00
C SER A 211 -0.97 9.79 17.78
N ILE A 212 -0.36 10.11 16.64
CA ILE A 212 -0.44 9.26 15.43
C ILE A 212 0.19 7.88 15.70
N SER A 213 1.36 7.87 16.35
CA SER A 213 2.20 6.68 16.53
C SER A 213 2.68 6.52 17.98
N TYR A 214 2.79 5.26 18.42
CA TYR A 214 3.21 4.86 19.77
C TYR A 214 4.30 3.78 19.75
N PRO A 215 5.58 4.11 20.01
CA PRO A 215 6.65 3.11 20.11
C PRO A 215 6.53 2.22 21.37
#